data_AF-A0A9C9MJR5-F1
#
_entry.id   AF-A0A9C9MJR5-F1
#
_cell.length_a   1.000
_cell.length_b   1.000
_cell.length_c   1.000
_cell.angle_alpha   90.00
_cell.angle_beta   90.00
_cell.angle_gamma   90.00
#
_symmetry.space_group_name_H-M   'P 1'
#
loop_
_entity.id
_entity.type
_entity.pdbx_description
1 polymer ?
#
loop_
_entity_poly.entity_id
_entity_poly.type
_entity_poly.pdbx_seq_one_letter_code
_entity_poly.pdbx_strand_id
1 'polypeptide(L)' 'MSEHVLKSHNKTLLLYHLVFPAKYRRKVFSKEVEESLKSICIGISERYEINFVEIGVDDD' A
#
# COMPACT_ATOMS: atom_id res chain seq x y z
N MET A 1 -10.42 8.23 -15.17
CA MET A 1 -11.10 9.08 -14.18
C MET A 1 -10.63 8.63 -12.81
N SER A 2 -10.28 9.54 -11.90
CA SER A 2 -9.89 9.18 -10.53
C SER A 2 -11.14 8.93 -9.68
N GLU A 3 -11.18 7.81 -8.97
CA GLU A 3 -12.29 7.47 -8.07
C GLU A 3 -12.18 8.26 -6.76
N HIS A 4 -13.21 9.05 -6.43
CA HIS A 4 -13.28 9.80 -5.19
C HIS A 4 -14.01 9.00 -4.10
N VAL A 5 -13.56 9.11 -2.86
CA VAL A 5 -14.31 8.63 -1.70
C VAL A 5 -15.38 9.65 -1.34
N LEU A 6 -16.64 9.19 -1.28
CA LEU A 6 -17.81 10.00 -0.95
C LEU A 6 -18.37 9.59 0.41
N LYS A 7 -18.63 10.58 1.27
CA LYS A 7 -19.34 10.47 2.54
C LYS A 7 -20.46 11.52 2.57
N SER A 8 -21.32 11.48 3.60
CA SER A 8 -22.53 12.34 3.70
C SER A 8 -22.31 13.82 3.37
N HIS A 9 -21.16 14.39 3.74
CA HIS A 9 -20.84 15.80 3.53
C HIS A 9 -19.45 16.04 2.92
N ASN A 10 -18.74 14.98 2.54
CA ASN A 10 -17.35 15.07 2.08
C ASN A 10 -17.15 14.32 0.77
N LYS A 11 -16.36 14.93 -0.12
CA LYS A 11 -15.80 14.30 -1.31
C LYS A 11 -14.29 14.46 -1.26
N THR A 12 -13.56 13.36 -1.17
CA THR A 12 -12.11 13.39 -0.98
C THR A 12 -11.40 12.50 -1.99
N LEU A 13 -10.22 12.92 -2.43
CA LEU A 13 -9.26 12.11 -3.16
C LEU A 13 -7.89 12.47 -2.59
N LEU A 14 -7.32 11.55 -1.81
CA LEU A 14 -6.04 11.73 -1.17
C LEU A 14 -5.12 10.62 -1.66
N LEU A 15 -3.97 11.02 -2.21
CA LEU A 15 -2.95 10.10 -2.69
C LEU A 15 -1.68 10.33 -1.89
N TYR A 16 -1.13 9.25 -1.34
CA TYR A 16 0.09 9.28 -0.56
C TYR A 16 1.13 8.36 -1.19
N HIS A 17 2.38 8.80 -1.21
CA HIS A 17 3.53 7.98 -1.54
C HIS A 17 4.27 7.69 -0.23
N LEU A 18 4.23 6.42 0.21
CA LEU A 18 4.81 6.00 1.49
C LEU A 18 5.96 5.03 1.23
N VAL A 19 7.12 5.28 1.83
CA VAL A 19 8.32 4.44 1.73
C VAL A 19 8.82 4.09 3.12
N PHE A 20 9.11 2.82 3.35
CA PHE A 20 9.55 2.31 4.65
C PHE A 20 10.86 1.52 4.50
N PRO A 21 11.91 1.84 5.29
CA PRO A 21 13.13 1.05 5.27
C PRO A 21 12.97 -0.26 6.04
N ALA A 22 13.58 -1.33 5.54
CA ALA A 22 13.74 -2.55 6.32
C ALA A 22 14.61 -2.30 7.57
N LYS A 23 14.33 -3.02 8.65
CA LYS A 23 15.14 -2.94 9.87
C LYS A 23 16.60 -3.25 9.55
N TYR A 24 17.50 -2.34 9.92
CA TYR A 24 18.93 -2.38 9.59
C TYR A 24 19.26 -2.37 8.08
N ARG A 25 18.34 -1.93 7.21
CA ARG A 25 18.49 -1.90 5.74
C ARG A 25 18.97 -3.23 5.16
N ARG A 26 18.55 -4.35 5.75
CA ARG A 26 18.89 -5.68 5.26
C ARG A 26 18.11 -5.98 3.97
N LYS A 27 18.76 -6.66 3.02
CA LYS A 27 18.12 -7.21 1.82
C LYS A 27 17.29 -8.44 2.19
N VAL A 28 16.08 -8.20 2.72
CA VAL A 28 15.17 -9.24 3.22
C VAL A 28 14.00 -9.54 2.29
N PHE A 29 13.83 -8.71 1.25
CA PHE A 29 12.77 -8.88 0.28
C PHE A 29 13.22 -9.87 -0.79
N SER A 30 12.75 -11.11 -0.63
CA SER A 30 12.72 -12.10 -1.71
C SER A 30 11.35 -12.05 -2.37
N LYS A 31 11.21 -12.67 -3.56
CA LYS A 31 9.93 -12.77 -4.27
C LYS A 31 8.79 -13.32 -3.39
N GLU A 32 9.08 -14.32 -2.57
CA GLU A 32 8.09 -14.91 -1.65
C GLU A 32 7.65 -13.92 -0.55
N VAL A 33 8.58 -13.14 -0.02
CA VAL A 33 8.29 -12.09 0.97
C VAL A 33 7.49 -10.95 0.34
N GLU A 34 7.79 -10.59 -0.91
CA GLU A 34 7.03 -9.59 -1.67
C GLU A 34 5.59 -10.01 -1.95
N GLU A 35 5.38 -11.27 -2.37
CA GLU A 35 4.04 -11.83 -2.58
C GLU A 35 3.24 -11.81 -1.27
N SER A 36 3.87 -12.23 -0.16
CA SER A 36 3.27 -12.18 1.16
C SER A 36 2.90 -10.74 1.58
N LEU A 37 3.80 -9.78 1.34
CA LEU A 37 3.55 -8.36 1.61
C LEU A 37 2.34 -7.84 0.83
N LYS A 38 2.25 -8.15 -0.47
CA LYS A 38 1.12 -7.78 -1.31
C LYS A 38 -0.19 -8.36 -0.77
N SER A 39 -0.22 -9.64 -0.41
CA SER A 39 -1.40 -10.29 0.18
C SER A 39 -1.83 -9.62 1.48
N ILE A 40 -0.88 -9.25 2.34
CA ILE A 40 -1.17 -8.53 3.59
C ILE A 40 -1.75 -7.14 3.30
N CYS A 41 -1.18 -6.38 2.37
CA CYS A 41 -1.69 -5.06 1.97
C CYS A 41 -3.14 -5.15 1.45
N ILE A 42 -3.44 -6.16 0.61
CA ILE A 42 -4.79 -6.43 0.15
C ILE A 42 -5.72 -6.73 1.33
N GLY A 43 -5.32 -7.61 2.25
CA GLY A 43 -6.11 -7.92 3.45
C GLY A 43 -6.33 -6.72 4.38
N ILE A 44 -5.40 -5.74 4.39
CA ILE A 44 -5.58 -4.46 5.08
C ILE A 44 -6.63 -3.60 4.36
N SER A 45 -6.58 -3.51 3.03
CA SER A 45 -7.54 -2.73 2.23
C SER A 45 -8.99 -3.23 2.37
N GLU A 46 -9.19 -4.51 2.67
CA GLU A 46 -10.54 -5.04 2.92
C GLU A 46 -11.14 -4.56 4.25
N ARG A 47 -10.29 -4.18 5.22
CA ARG A 47 -10.71 -3.82 6.59
C ARG A 47 -10.72 -2.33 6.85
N TYR A 48 -9.96 -1.57 6.07
CA TYR A 48 -9.80 -0.13 6.23
C TYR A 48 -10.07 0.55 4.89
N GLU A 49 -10.55 1.81 4.91
CA GLU A 49 -10.78 2.61 3.70
C GLU A 49 -9.46 3.12 3.09
N ILE A 50 -8.54 2.20 2.81
CA ILE A 50 -7.22 2.44 2.23
C ILE A 50 -7.15 1.67 0.93
N ASN A 51 -6.95 2.39 -0.17
CA ASN A 51 -6.79 1.80 -1.49
C ASN A 51 -5.31 1.86 -1.89
N PHE A 52 -4.68 0.69 -2.04
CA PHE A 52 -3.31 0.60 -2.54
C PHE A 52 -3.34 0.68 -4.08
N VAL A 53 -2.75 1.75 -4.63
CA VAL A 53 -2.63 1.93 -6.10
C VAL A 53 -1.44 1.15 -6.65
N GLU A 54 -0.31 1.21 -5.95
CA GLU A 54 0.91 0.49 -6.27
C GLU A 54 1.54 -0.04 -4.99
N ILE A 55 2.05 -1.27 -5.05
CA ILE A 55 2.79 -1.91 -3.97
C ILE A 55 4.06 -2.49 -4.59
N GLY A 56 5.20 -1.94 -4.19
CA GLY A 56 6.50 -2.33 -4.69
C GLY A 56 7.52 -2.37 -3.57
N VAL A 57 8.59 -3.10 -3.83
CA VAL A 57 9.82 -3.05 -3.06
C VAL A 57 10.87 -2.47 -3.99
N ASP A 58 11.78 -1.67 -3.43
CA ASP A 58 12.90 -1.14 -4.19
C ASP A 58 13.84 -2.29 -4.61
N ASP A 59 14.21 -2.33 -5.89
CA ASP A 59 15.01 -3.40 -6.50
C ASP A 59 16.53 -3.22 -6.28
N ASP A 60 16.94 -2.22 -5.47
CA ASP A 60 18.31 -1.77 -5.13
C ASP A 60 18.74 -0.46 -5.83
#